data_AF-V4U6L5-F1
#
_entry.id   AF-V4U6L5-F1
#
_cell.length_a   1.000
_cell.length_b   1.000
_cell.length_c   1.000
_cell.angle_alpha   90.00
_cell.angle_beta   90.00
_cell.angle_gamma   90.00
#
_symmetry.space_group_name_H-M   'P 1'
#
loop_
_entity.id
_entity.type
_entity.pdbx_description
1 polymer ?
#
loop_
_entity_poly.entity_id
_entity_poly.type
_entity_poly.pdbx_seq_one_letter_code
_entity_poly.pdbx_strand_id
1 'polypeptide(L)'
;ALLNMGIRGVTVSDVRGFGAQGGSTERHGGSEFSEDKFVAKVKMEIVVSKDQVEGVIDKIMEEARTGEIGDGKIFLVPVSDVIRVRTGERGEKAERMAGGWSDISSAV
;
A
#
# COMPACT_ATOMS: atom_id res chain seq x y z
N ALA A 1 6.22 8.98 -5.59
CA ALA A 1 6.96 8.28 -4.53
C ALA A 1 7.32 6.84 -4.92
N LEU A 2 6.40 5.87 -4.79
CA LEU A 2 6.66 4.45 -5.04
C LEU A 2 7.20 4.14 -6.45
N LEU A 3 6.68 4.82 -7.48
CA LEU A 3 7.17 4.68 -8.85
C LEU A 3 8.66 5.04 -8.99
N ASN A 4 9.12 6.06 -8.27
CA ASN A 4 10.52 6.51 -8.29
C ASN A 4 11.46 5.51 -7.62
N MET A 5 10.93 4.66 -6.73
CA MET A 5 11.64 3.54 -6.12
C MET A 5 11.62 2.29 -7.00
N GLY A 6 10.95 2.32 -8.16
CA GLY A 6 10.83 1.17 -9.03
C GLY A 6 9.69 0.21 -8.69
N ILE A 7 8.80 0.59 -7.76
CA ILE A 7 7.56 -0.16 -7.49
C ILE A 7 6.55 0.22 -8.57
N ARG A 8 6.32 -0.71 -9.51
CA ARG A 8 5.53 -0.48 -10.73
C ARG A 8 4.24 -1.28 -10.81
N GLY A 9 4.01 -2.21 -9.87
CA GLY A 9 2.77 -2.98 -9.76
C GLY A 9 1.96 -2.52 -8.56
N VAL A 10 0.87 -1.78 -8.80
CA VAL A 10 -0.03 -1.31 -7.73
C VAL A 10 -1.46 -1.46 -8.22
N THR A 11 -2.33 -2.02 -7.37
CA THR A 11 -3.78 -2.01 -7.57
C THR A 11 -4.42 -1.12 -6.53
N VAL A 12 -5.42 -0.35 -6.93
CA VAL A 12 -6.12 0.60 -6.06
C VAL A 12 -7.62 0.36 -6.16
N SER A 13 -8.32 0.44 -5.03
CA SER A 13 -9.79 0.39 -4.97
C SER A 13 -10.34 1.40 -3.96
N ASP A 14 -11.49 1.99 -4.31
CA ASP A 14 -12.25 2.82 -3.38
C ASP A 14 -12.98 1.92 -2.38
N VAL A 15 -12.75 2.20 -1.10
CA VAL A 15 -13.36 1.45 0.00
C VAL A 15 -13.98 2.41 1.00
N ARG A 16 -14.75 1.84 1.93
CA ARG A 16 -15.19 2.56 3.11
C ARG A 16 -14.78 1.79 4.33
N GLY A 17 -14.26 2.47 5.33
CA GLY A 17 -13.78 1.87 6.56
C GLY A 17 -14.08 2.75 7.76
N PHE A 18 -14.00 2.16 8.94
CA PHE A 18 -14.03 2.88 10.20
C PHE A 18 -12.89 2.35 11.08
N GLY A 19 -12.32 3.22 11.92
CA GLY A 19 -11.29 2.87 12.88
C GLY A 19 -11.66 3.42 14.24
N ALA A 20 -12.56 2.75 14.96
CA ALA A 20 -12.96 3.19 16.30
C ALA A 20 -11.78 3.04 17.28
N GLN A 21 -11.09 4.13 17.60
CA GLN A 21 -10.23 4.21 18.78
C GLN A 21 -11.06 4.82 19.91
N GLY A 22 -11.57 3.95 20.78
CA GLY A 22 -12.49 4.22 21.89
C GLY A 22 -12.50 5.65 22.43
N GLY A 23 -13.39 6.49 21.87
CA GLY A 23 -13.71 7.84 22.35
C GLY A 23 -13.13 9.02 21.57
N SER A 24 -12.26 8.80 20.57
CA SER A 24 -11.71 9.90 19.74
C SER A 24 -12.42 9.97 18.39
N THR A 25 -13.26 10.99 18.22
CA THR A 25 -14.00 11.29 16.99
C THR A 25 -13.05 11.64 15.84
N GLU A 26 -13.01 10.81 14.77
CA GLU A 26 -12.29 11.14 13.53
C GLU A 26 -12.90 12.40 12.89
N ARG A 27 -12.09 13.43 12.62
CA ARG A 27 -12.52 14.65 11.91
C ARG A 27 -12.25 14.51 10.41
N HIS A 28 -13.29 14.44 9.61
CA HIS A 28 -13.19 14.56 8.14
C HIS A 28 -14.17 15.63 7.65
N GLY A 29 -13.66 16.69 7.01
CA GLY A 29 -14.50 17.77 6.47
C GLY A 29 -15.26 18.60 7.52
N GLY A 30 -14.78 18.71 8.76
CA GLY A 30 -15.35 19.58 9.79
C GLY A 30 -16.59 19.06 10.52
N SER A 31 -16.96 17.80 10.33
CA SER A 31 -18.08 17.16 11.03
C SER A 31 -17.57 16.11 12.04
N GLU A 32 -18.13 16.11 13.25
CA GLU A 32 -17.90 15.05 14.24
C GLU A 32 -18.70 13.80 13.85
N PHE A 33 -18.05 12.64 13.73
CA PHE A 33 -18.71 11.40 13.35
C PHE A 33 -18.80 10.39 14.49
N SER A 34 -20.04 9.97 14.78
CA SER A 34 -20.36 8.85 15.67
C SER A 34 -19.75 7.54 15.17
N GLU A 35 -19.50 6.60 16.10
CA GLU A 35 -18.78 5.34 15.91
C GLU A 35 -19.28 4.44 14.75
N ASP A 36 -20.49 4.66 14.23
CA ASP A 36 -21.13 3.87 13.16
C ASP A 36 -20.99 4.42 11.73
N LYS A 37 -20.27 5.54 11.53
CA LYS A 37 -20.18 6.14 10.19
C LYS A 37 -18.91 5.73 9.45
N PHE A 38 -19.10 4.99 8.37
CA PHE A 38 -18.05 4.65 7.42
C PHE A 38 -17.50 5.88 6.69
N VAL A 39 -16.17 6.02 6.69
CA VAL A 39 -15.44 7.07 5.97
C VAL A 39 -14.86 6.50 4.68
N ALA A 40 -14.90 7.29 3.60
CA ALA A 40 -14.26 6.92 2.34
C ALA A 40 -12.74 6.83 2.51
N LYS A 41 -12.15 5.73 2.07
CA LYS A 41 -10.71 5.48 2.10
C LYS A 41 -10.29 4.82 0.79
N VAL A 42 -9.00 4.89 0.48
CA VAL A 42 -8.41 4.19 -0.67
C VAL A 42 -7.65 2.97 -0.15
N LYS A 43 -7.93 1.79 -0.71
CA LYS A 43 -7.16 0.57 -0.45
C LYS A 43 -6.13 0.39 -1.56
N MET A 44 -4.86 0.29 -1.17
CA MET A 44 -3.76 -0.05 -2.06
C MET A 44 -3.32 -1.50 -1.83
N GLU A 45 -3.14 -2.24 -2.90
CA GLU A 45 -2.63 -3.62 -2.90
C GLU A 45 -1.36 -3.67 -3.74
N ILE A 46 -0.26 -4.04 -3.09
CA ILE A 46 1.08 -4.05 -3.67
C ILE A 46 1.71 -5.38 -3.28
N VAL A 47 2.06 -6.17 -4.29
CA VAL A 47 2.79 -7.43 -4.11
C VAL A 47 4.24 -7.18 -4.51
N VAL A 48 5.16 -7.45 -3.60
CA VAL A 48 6.60 -7.21 -3.77
C VAL A 48 7.40 -8.37 -3.22
N SER A 49 8.67 -8.47 -3.63
CA SER A 49 9.62 -9.42 -3.04
C SER A 49 9.96 -9.04 -1.59
N LYS A 50 10.40 -10.02 -0.80
CA LYS A 50 10.63 -9.88 0.65
C LYS A 50 11.63 -8.76 1.00
N ASP A 51 12.65 -8.57 0.18
CA ASP A 51 13.70 -7.56 0.32
C ASP A 51 13.21 -6.13 0.09
N GLN A 52 12.06 -5.95 -0.57
CA GLN A 52 11.47 -4.64 -0.86
C GLN A 52 10.45 -4.19 0.19
N VAL A 53 9.98 -5.11 1.04
CA VAL A 53 8.83 -4.88 1.95
C VAL A 53 9.04 -3.65 2.84
N GLU A 54 10.16 -3.58 3.57
CA GLU A 54 10.43 -2.47 4.49
C GLU A 54 10.53 -1.13 3.75
N GLY A 55 11.21 -1.10 2.60
CA GLY A 55 11.32 0.11 1.78
C GLY A 55 9.96 0.62 1.29
N VAL A 56 9.04 -0.28 0.92
CA VAL A 56 7.68 0.08 0.52
C VAL A 56 6.89 0.62 1.71
N ILE A 57 6.98 -0.03 2.88
CA ILE A 57 6.30 0.42 4.11
C ILE A 57 6.76 1.82 4.48
N ASP A 58 8.08 2.04 4.57
CA ASP A 58 8.67 3.32 4.95
C ASP A 58 8.22 4.43 4.01
N LYS A 59 8.20 4.17 2.69
CA LYS A 59 7.76 5.19 1.75
C LYS A 59 6.27 5.50 1.84
N ILE A 60 5.42 4.50 2.07
CA ILE A 60 3.99 4.74 2.26
C ILE A 60 3.78 5.56 3.53
N MET A 61 4.48 5.23 4.63
CA MET A 61 4.38 5.99 5.87
C MET A 61 4.87 7.44 5.71
N GLU A 62 6.00 7.65 5.02
CA GLU A 62 6.54 9.00 4.76
C GLU A 62 5.53 9.89 4.01
N GLU A 63 4.84 9.32 3.00
CA GLU A 63 4.00 10.09 2.08
C GLU A 63 2.54 10.21 2.53
N ALA A 64 2.01 9.20 3.22
CA ALA A 64 0.60 9.15 3.60
C ALA A 64 0.34 9.68 5.02
N ARG A 65 1.38 9.80 5.86
CA ARG A 65 1.22 10.23 7.26
C ARG A 65 1.01 11.74 7.35
N THR A 66 -0.14 12.14 7.89
CA THR A 66 -0.42 13.53 8.27
C THR A 66 -0.19 13.76 9.76
N GLY A 67 -0.17 12.69 10.56
CA GLY A 67 -0.12 12.76 12.03
C GLY A 67 -1.49 12.79 12.69
N GLU A 68 -2.56 12.84 11.90
CA GLU A 68 -3.94 12.86 12.37
C GLU A 68 -4.55 11.45 12.45
N ILE A 69 -5.64 11.33 13.21
CA ILE A 69 -6.41 10.08 13.27
C ILE A 69 -7.01 9.82 11.89
N GLY A 70 -6.82 8.60 11.41
CA GLY A 70 -7.39 8.14 10.14
C GLY A 70 -6.39 8.00 8.99
N ASP A 71 -5.10 8.32 9.20
CA ASP A 71 -3.97 8.09 8.28
C ASP A 71 -3.93 6.67 7.70
N GLY A 72 -4.51 5.70 8.40
CA GLY A 72 -4.79 4.36 7.89
C GLY A 72 -4.00 3.27 8.61
N LYS A 73 -3.96 2.09 8.00
CA LYS A 73 -3.21 0.93 8.48
C LYS A 73 -2.59 0.20 7.29
N ILE A 74 -1.38 -0.31 7.48
CA ILE A 74 -0.71 -1.20 6.52
C ILE A 74 -0.81 -2.62 7.07
N PHE A 75 -1.24 -3.56 6.23
CA PHE A 75 -1.30 -4.98 6.57
C PHE A 75 -0.32 -5.75 5.69
N LEU A 76 0.48 -6.61 6.33
CA LEU A 76 1.35 -7.54 5.62
C LEU A 76 0.65 -8.88 5.49
N VAL A 77 0.49 -9.35 4.26
CA VAL A 77 -0.15 -10.63 3.94
C VAL A 77 0.85 -11.47 3.13
N PRO A 78 1.17 -12.69 3.56
CA PRO A 78 2.08 -13.55 2.80
C PRO A 78 1.43 -13.99 1.47
N VAL A 79 2.18 -13.85 0.38
CA VAL A 79 1.79 -14.32 -0.96
C VAL A 79 2.65 -15.53 -1.31
N SER A 80 2.01 -16.64 -1.68
CA SER A 80 2.71 -17.90 -1.94
C SER A 80 3.29 -18.01 -3.35
N ASP A 81 2.65 -17.40 -4.35
CA ASP A 81 3.10 -17.41 -5.75
C ASP A 81 2.54 -16.19 -6.49
N VAL A 82 3.24 -15.78 -7.55
CA VAL A 82 2.82 -14.70 -8.46
C VAL A 82 2.86 -15.26 -9.86
N ILE A 83 1.79 -15.10 -10.64
CA ILE A 83 1.71 -15.63 -12.01
C ILE A 83 1.40 -14.49 -12.97
N ARG A 84 2.26 -14.30 -13.98
CA ARG A 84 2.03 -13.32 -15.04
C ARG A 84 1.21 -13.97 -16.15
N VAL A 85 -0.07 -13.60 -16.26
CA VAL A 85 -1.03 -14.21 -17.20
C VAL A 85 -0.52 -14.23 -18.65
N ARG A 86 0.08 -13.14 -19.12
CA ARG A 86 0.53 -13.00 -20.51
C ARG A 86 1.64 -14.00 -20.89
N THR A 87 2.53 -14.34 -19.98
CA THR A 87 3.75 -15.12 -20.26
C THR A 87 3.76 -16.49 -19.56
N GLY A 88 2.91 -16.70 -18.57
CA GLY A 88 2.93 -17.88 -17.72
C GLY A 88 4.11 -17.92 -16.73
N GLU A 89 4.91 -16.86 -16.66
CA GLU A 89 6.00 -16.76 -15.68
C GLU A 89 5.44 -16.85 -14.25
N ARG A 90 6.25 -17.42 -13.35
CA ARG A 90 5.90 -17.63 -11.94
C ARG A 90 6.94 -17.05 -10.97
N GLY A 91 6.55 -16.89 -9.72
CA GLY A 91 7.41 -16.40 -8.63
C GLY A 91 8.06 -15.05 -8.96
N GLU A 92 9.34 -14.92 -8.62
CA GLU A 92 10.14 -13.70 -8.81
C GLU A 92 10.16 -13.21 -10.26
N LYS A 93 10.15 -14.11 -11.25
CA LYS A 93 10.13 -13.70 -12.68
C LYS A 93 8.83 -13.02 -13.05
N ALA A 94 7.71 -13.45 -12.47
CA ALA A 94 6.41 -12.85 -12.70
C ALA A 94 6.28 -11.50 -12.00
N GLU A 95 6.77 -11.41 -10.76
CA GLU A 95 6.78 -10.22 -9.93
C GLU A 95 7.69 -9.13 -10.51
N ARG A 96 8.89 -9.49 -10.99
CA ARG A 96 9.87 -8.53 -11.49
C ARG A 96 9.34 -7.69 -12.66
N MET A 97 9.46 -6.38 -12.52
CA MET A 97 9.09 -5.39 -13.55
C MET A 97 10.35 -4.80 -14.18
N ALA A 98 10.32 -4.54 -15.49
CA ALA A 98 11.41 -3.85 -16.19
C ALA A 98 11.52 -2.39 -15.73
N GLY A 99 12.74 -1.92 -15.46
CA GLY A 99 13.02 -0.65 -14.81
C GLY A 99 12.51 -0.60 -13.37
N GLY A 100 12.28 -1.77 -12.77
CA GLY A 100 11.78 -1.93 -11.40
C GLY A 100 12.89 -1.77 -10.36
N TRP A 101 12.54 -2.03 -9.10
CA TRP A 101 13.43 -1.92 -7.95
C TRP A 101 14.83 -2.51 -8.20
N SER A 102 14.91 -3.77 -8.65
CA SER A 102 16.18 -4.47 -8.88
C SER A 102 17.07 -3.77 -9.93
N ASP A 103 16.46 -3.16 -10.95
CA ASP A 103 17.20 -2.49 -12.02
C ASP A 103 17.73 -1.12 -11.54
N ILE A 104 17.01 -0.46 -10.63
CA ILE A 104 17.41 0.82 -10.03
C ILE A 104 18.46 0.61 -8.95
N SER A 105 18.31 -0.40 -8.10
CA SER A 105 19.26 -0.72 -7.02
C SER A 105 20.60 -1.22 -7.52
N SER A 106 20.65 -1.83 -8.72
CA SER A 106 21.91 -2.23 -9.36
C SER A 106 22.61 -1.10 -10.13
N ALA A 107 21.94 0.05 -10.31
CA ALA A 107 22.49 1.23 -10.98
C ALA A 107 23.12 2.24 -10.00
N VAL A 108 23.12 1.93 -8.71
CA VAL A 108 23.69 2.75 -7.61
C VAL A 108 24.81 1.99 -6.93
#